data_AF-A0A087GCM9-F1
#
_entry.id   AF-A0A087GCM9-F1
#
_cell.length_a   1.000
_cell.length_b   1.000
_cell.length_c   1.000
_cell.angle_alpha   90.00
_cell.angle_beta   90.00
_cell.angle_gamma   90.00
#
_symmetry.space_group_name_H-M   'P 1'
#
loop_
_entity.id
_entity.type
_entity.pdbx_description
1 polymer ?
#
loop_
_entity_poly.entity_id
_entity_poly.type
_entity_poly.pdbx_seq_one_letter_code
_entity_poly.pdbx_strand_id
1 'polypeptide(L)'
;MFAASMRTLLSPSLTPFSLHLPKPSLFSRVLRISPYSLTKPTSTLTRFTTRSSSSTRESHTKPTSPSSSFSSPGEIHVVVGPMFSGKTTTLLRRILAERELGKTIAVIKSDKDTRYCIESIVSHDGEKFPCWALPDLSCFKSRFGIDAYENQLDVIGIDEAQFFGDLYEFCREAADKEGKTVIVAGLDGDYLRRRFGSVLDVIPIADTVTKLSSRCEVCGKRALFTLRKTEERETEVIGGAEVYMPVCRNHYVSGQGVLETARNVLDSSRKPHNVASL
;
A
#
# COMPACT_ATOMS: atom_id res chain seq x y z
N MET A 1 31.64 40.62 -33.25
CA MET A 1 31.78 39.83 -34.48
C MET A 1 33.16 39.16 -34.47
N PHE A 2 33.18 37.84 -34.72
CA PHE A 2 34.34 36.95 -34.92
C PHE A 2 35.30 36.76 -33.73
N ALA A 3 35.84 35.59 -33.41
CA ALA A 3 35.61 34.19 -33.80
C ALA A 3 36.41 33.31 -32.81
N ALA A 4 36.01 32.05 -32.72
CA ALA A 4 36.55 30.99 -31.87
C ALA A 4 38.01 30.61 -32.13
N SER A 5 38.68 29.96 -31.17
CA SER A 5 39.30 28.65 -31.40
C SER A 5 39.73 27.94 -30.11
N MET A 6 39.64 26.61 -30.18
CA MET A 6 39.74 25.57 -29.15
C MET A 6 41.16 25.34 -28.61
N ARG A 7 41.27 24.90 -27.35
CA ARG A 7 42.33 23.97 -26.90
C ARG A 7 41.80 22.99 -25.84
N THR A 8 41.43 21.82 -26.33
CA THR A 8 41.77 20.46 -25.88
C THR A 8 42.44 20.30 -24.50
N LEU A 9 41.74 19.63 -23.57
CA LEU A 9 42.31 18.80 -22.49
C LEU A 9 41.30 17.65 -22.23
N LEU A 10 41.49 16.49 -22.88
CA LEU A 10 42.12 15.29 -22.32
C LEU A 10 41.35 14.68 -21.14
N SER A 11 40.52 13.71 -21.48
CA SER A 11 40.02 12.65 -20.59
C SER A 11 41.14 11.72 -20.14
N PRO A 12 41.00 11.12 -18.94
CA PRO A 12 41.45 9.76 -18.73
C PRO A 12 40.26 8.84 -18.40
N SER A 13 40.07 7.84 -19.25
CA SER A 13 39.26 6.66 -18.97
C SER A 13 40.04 5.72 -18.04
N LEU A 14 39.51 5.46 -16.86
CA LEU A 14 39.96 4.37 -15.99
C LEU A 14 38.83 3.35 -15.86
N THR A 15 39.08 2.16 -16.39
CA THR A 15 38.33 0.92 -16.12
C THR A 15 38.99 0.19 -14.91
N PRO A 16 38.55 -1.02 -14.53
CA PRO A 16 37.49 -1.28 -13.58
C PRO A 16 38.02 -1.91 -12.27
N PHE A 17 37.51 -1.49 -11.11
CA PHE A 17 37.76 -2.22 -9.86
C PHE A 17 36.74 -3.34 -9.70
N SER A 18 37.19 -4.55 -9.97
CA SER A 18 36.52 -5.81 -9.62
C SER A 18 36.72 -6.09 -8.14
N LEU A 19 35.64 -6.17 -7.37
CA LEU A 19 35.66 -6.74 -6.02
C LEU A 19 34.81 -8.02 -6.02
N HIS A 20 35.53 -9.12 -6.00
CA HIS A 20 35.05 -10.48 -5.84
C HIS A 20 34.96 -10.78 -4.34
N LEU A 21 33.78 -11.10 -3.81
CA LEU A 21 33.58 -11.76 -2.51
C LEU A 21 32.27 -12.60 -2.57
N PRO A 22 32.11 -13.66 -1.74
CA PRO A 22 31.66 -14.97 -2.20
C PRO A 22 30.19 -15.28 -1.93
N LYS A 23 29.67 -16.26 -2.70
CA LYS A 23 28.33 -16.84 -2.58
C LYS A 23 28.11 -17.48 -1.20
N PRO A 24 26.88 -17.40 -0.67
CA PRO A 24 26.27 -18.49 0.05
C PRO A 24 25.20 -19.15 -0.82
N SER A 25 25.43 -20.43 -1.13
CA SER A 25 24.39 -21.38 -1.47
C SER A 25 23.53 -21.65 -0.23
N LEU A 26 22.20 -21.74 -0.38
CA LEU A 26 21.42 -22.95 -0.08
C LEU A 26 19.90 -22.67 -0.03
N PHE A 27 19.16 -23.58 -0.68
CA PHE A 27 17.73 -23.90 -0.54
C PHE A 27 16.67 -22.80 -0.82
N SER A 28 16.44 -22.56 -2.11
CA SER A 28 15.13 -22.08 -2.59
C SER A 28 14.13 -23.23 -2.66
N ARG A 29 13.25 -23.38 -1.66
CA ARG A 29 11.96 -24.06 -1.84
C ARG A 29 10.95 -23.04 -2.32
N VAL A 30 10.90 -22.84 -3.63
CA VAL A 30 9.77 -22.20 -4.30
C VAL A 30 8.65 -23.23 -4.34
N LEU A 31 7.61 -23.05 -3.51
CA LEU A 31 6.37 -23.79 -3.71
C LEU A 31 5.62 -23.15 -4.87
N ARG A 32 5.87 -23.67 -6.09
CA ARG A 32 4.90 -23.61 -7.19
C ARG A 32 3.80 -24.61 -6.86
N ILE A 33 2.59 -24.13 -6.60
CA ILE A 33 1.39 -24.98 -6.62
C ILE A 33 0.56 -24.56 -7.83
N SER A 34 0.54 -25.43 -8.84
CA SER A 34 -0.45 -25.46 -9.92
C SER A 34 -1.53 -26.49 -9.53
N PRO A 35 -2.81 -26.29 -9.91
CA PRO A 35 -3.92 -27.07 -9.38
C PRO A 35 -4.15 -28.38 -10.13
N TYR A 36 -4.90 -29.30 -9.47
CA TYR A 36 -5.46 -30.57 -9.95
C TYR A 36 -4.59 -31.84 -9.86
N SER A 37 -4.91 -32.70 -8.88
CA SER A 37 -5.47 -34.05 -9.11
C SER A 37 -5.74 -34.76 -7.78
N LEU A 38 -7.02 -35.02 -7.49
CA LEU A 38 -7.46 -35.88 -6.38
C LEU A 38 -7.38 -37.34 -6.82
N THR A 39 -6.62 -38.15 -6.09
CA THR A 39 -6.77 -39.61 -6.09
C THR A 39 -6.94 -40.12 -4.65
N LYS A 40 -8.01 -40.90 -4.44
CA LYS A 40 -8.38 -41.61 -3.21
C LYS A 40 -7.27 -42.58 -2.75
N PRO A 41 -7.34 -43.03 -1.48
CA PRO A 41 -7.65 -44.45 -1.32
C PRO A 41 -8.63 -44.79 -0.19
N THR A 42 -9.31 -45.89 -0.46
CA THR A 42 -10.21 -46.71 0.35
C THR A 42 -9.43 -47.52 1.39
N SER A 43 -9.97 -47.71 2.59
CA SER A 43 -9.76 -48.96 3.34
C SER A 43 -10.89 -49.26 4.32
N THR A 44 -11.56 -50.36 4.01
CA THR A 44 -12.48 -51.18 4.79
C THR A 44 -11.91 -51.60 6.15
N LEU A 45 -12.75 -51.67 7.19
CA LEU A 45 -12.69 -52.75 8.18
C LEU A 45 -14.03 -52.89 8.92
N THR A 46 -14.59 -54.08 8.80
CA THR A 46 -15.76 -54.64 9.48
C THR A 46 -15.37 -55.18 10.86
N ARG A 47 -16.25 -55.07 11.88
CA ARG A 47 -17.06 -56.19 12.43
C ARG A 47 -17.66 -55.87 13.81
N PHE A 48 -18.97 -56.13 13.86
CA PHE A 48 -19.90 -56.33 14.98
C PHE A 48 -19.35 -56.84 16.33
N THR A 49 -19.96 -56.41 17.45
CA THR A 49 -20.91 -57.22 18.28
C THR A 49 -21.63 -56.42 19.39
N THR A 50 -22.97 -56.52 19.36
CA THR A 50 -24.00 -56.65 20.42
C THR A 50 -23.83 -56.19 21.89
N ARG A 51 -24.79 -55.33 22.29
CA ARG A 51 -25.80 -55.49 23.37
C ARG A 51 -25.34 -55.47 24.84
N SER A 52 -25.75 -54.44 25.60
CA SER A 52 -26.80 -54.52 26.65
C SER A 52 -26.88 -53.25 27.51
N SER A 53 -28.09 -53.00 27.97
CA SER A 53 -28.59 -51.89 28.79
C SER A 53 -28.10 -51.89 30.24
N SER A 54 -27.85 -50.71 30.80
CA SER A 54 -28.37 -50.35 32.12
C SER A 54 -28.22 -48.86 32.41
N SER A 55 -29.30 -48.32 32.95
CA SER A 55 -29.48 -46.95 33.42
C SER A 55 -28.64 -46.65 34.65
N THR A 56 -28.02 -45.48 34.69
CA THR A 56 -27.81 -44.75 35.94
C THR A 56 -27.73 -43.26 35.63
N ARG A 57 -28.67 -42.52 36.21
CA ARG A 57 -28.69 -41.06 36.23
C ARG A 57 -27.62 -40.61 37.22
N GLU A 58 -26.61 -39.89 36.74
CA GLU A 58 -25.85 -38.97 37.57
C GLU A 58 -25.63 -37.66 36.82
N SER A 59 -26.34 -36.65 37.32
CA SER A 59 -26.22 -35.26 36.95
C SER A 59 -24.94 -34.68 37.55
N HIS A 60 -23.89 -34.59 36.73
CA HIS A 60 -22.77 -33.69 36.99
C HIS A 60 -22.67 -32.69 35.84
N THR A 61 -23.34 -31.56 36.04
CA THR A 61 -23.12 -30.33 35.29
C THR A 61 -21.71 -29.83 35.57
N LYS A 62 -20.76 -30.15 34.68
CA LYS A 62 -19.51 -29.39 34.57
C LYS A 62 -19.88 -27.96 34.15
N PRO A 63 -19.46 -26.90 34.86
CA PRO A 63 -19.50 -25.57 34.29
C PRO A 63 -18.41 -25.53 33.21
N THR A 64 -18.80 -25.78 31.96
CA THR A 64 -18.02 -25.38 30.79
C THR A 64 -18.07 -23.86 30.72
N SER A 65 -17.18 -23.21 31.46
CA SER A 65 -16.81 -21.84 31.13
C SER A 65 -16.11 -21.91 29.76
N PRO A 66 -16.57 -21.15 28.74
CA PRO A 66 -15.74 -20.97 27.57
C PRO A 66 -14.52 -20.21 28.04
N SER A 67 -13.37 -20.88 28.13
CA SER A 67 -12.08 -20.22 28.18
C SER A 67 -11.90 -19.53 26.83
N SER A 68 -12.49 -18.34 26.69
CA SER A 68 -12.19 -17.45 25.59
C SER A 68 -10.73 -17.05 25.76
N SER A 69 -9.85 -17.78 25.09
CA SER A 69 -8.49 -17.34 24.82
C SER A 69 -8.63 -16.06 24.00
N PHE A 70 -8.72 -14.92 24.68
CA PHE A 70 -8.63 -13.63 24.03
C PHE A 70 -7.24 -13.58 23.39
N SER A 71 -7.18 -13.78 22.08
CA SER A 71 -6.01 -13.44 21.28
C SER A 71 -5.67 -11.99 21.57
N SER A 72 -4.38 -11.67 21.76
CA SER A 72 -3.95 -10.28 21.88
C SER A 72 -4.51 -9.48 20.69
N PRO A 73 -5.08 -8.29 20.93
CA PRO A 73 -5.54 -7.45 19.82
C PRO A 73 -4.37 -7.15 18.88
N GLY A 74 -4.68 -6.97 17.61
CA GLY A 74 -3.71 -6.55 16.60
C GLY A 74 -3.32 -5.09 16.77
N GLU A 75 -2.52 -4.58 15.84
CA GLU A 75 -2.03 -3.21 15.84
C GLU A 75 -2.32 -2.54 14.48
N ILE A 76 -2.54 -1.23 14.48
CA ILE A 76 -2.75 -0.42 13.28
C ILE A 76 -1.67 0.67 13.21
N HIS A 77 -0.88 0.64 12.14
CA HIS A 77 0.15 1.64 11.88
C HIS A 77 -0.13 2.41 10.59
N VAL A 78 -0.23 3.72 10.67
CA VAL A 78 -0.54 4.59 9.54
C VAL A 78 0.69 5.38 9.11
N VAL A 79 1.04 5.32 7.84
CA VAL A 79 2.12 6.07 7.19
C VAL A 79 1.52 6.97 6.12
N VAL A 80 1.58 8.28 6.36
CA VAL A 80 1.01 9.30 5.47
C VAL A 80 2.04 10.30 5.00
N GLY A 81 1.70 11.09 3.98
CA GLY A 81 2.54 12.16 3.46
C GLY A 81 2.31 12.41 1.98
N PRO A 82 2.92 13.47 1.42
CA PRO A 82 2.72 13.84 0.02
C PRO A 82 3.25 12.76 -0.93
N MET A 83 2.98 12.90 -2.23
CA MET A 83 3.67 12.09 -3.22
C MET A 83 5.20 12.26 -3.10
N PHE A 84 5.94 11.21 -3.49
CA PHE A 84 7.41 11.18 -3.46
C PHE A 84 8.05 11.26 -2.05
N SER A 85 7.28 10.98 -0.99
CA SER A 85 7.78 10.98 0.40
C SER A 85 8.29 9.62 0.89
N GLY A 86 8.27 8.58 0.05
CA GLY A 86 8.75 7.25 0.41
C GLY A 86 7.78 6.42 1.27
N LYS A 87 6.46 6.65 1.13
CA LYS A 87 5.43 5.89 1.85
C LYS A 87 5.50 4.39 1.57
N THR A 88 5.44 4.01 0.30
CA THR A 88 5.58 2.64 -0.18
C THR A 88 6.88 1.98 0.32
N THR A 89 8.01 2.68 0.24
CA THR A 89 9.29 2.18 0.77
C THR A 89 9.23 1.96 2.28
N THR A 90 8.60 2.87 3.04
CA THR A 90 8.44 2.73 4.49
C THR A 90 7.52 1.57 4.85
N LEU A 91 6.42 1.39 4.12
CA LEU A 91 5.50 0.25 4.25
C LEU A 91 6.25 -1.07 4.05
N LEU A 92 6.92 -1.23 2.91
CA LEU A 92 7.65 -2.45 2.57
C LEU A 92 8.74 -2.75 3.60
N ARG A 93 9.49 -1.74 4.04
CA ARG A 93 10.52 -1.92 5.08
C ARG A 93 9.95 -2.46 6.38
N ARG A 94 8.79 -1.95 6.84
CA ARG A 94 8.15 -2.44 8.07
C ARG A 94 7.64 -3.86 7.92
N ILE A 95 6.98 -4.16 6.80
CA ILE A 95 6.43 -5.49 6.54
C ILE A 95 7.54 -6.55 6.40
N LEU A 96 8.65 -6.20 5.74
CA LEU A 96 9.79 -7.10 5.61
C LEU A 96 10.45 -7.37 6.96
N ALA A 97 10.52 -6.38 7.85
CA ALA A 97 11.01 -6.60 9.22
C ALA A 97 10.13 -7.60 9.99
N GLU A 98 8.80 -7.54 9.86
CA GLU A 98 7.90 -8.53 10.46
C GLU A 98 8.14 -9.94 9.90
N ARG A 99 8.36 -10.05 8.58
CA ARG A 99 8.71 -11.33 7.94
C ARG A 99 10.02 -11.89 8.47
N GLU A 100 11.02 -11.05 8.72
CA GLU A 100 12.29 -11.46 9.33
C GLU A 100 12.12 -12.01 10.75
N LEU A 101 11.07 -11.57 11.46
CA LEU A 101 10.65 -12.14 12.75
C LEU A 101 9.80 -13.42 12.62
N GLY A 102 9.65 -13.96 11.40
CA GLY A 102 8.91 -15.19 11.13
C GLY A 102 7.41 -15.01 10.96
N LYS A 103 6.91 -13.77 10.88
CA LYS A 103 5.49 -13.49 10.62
C LYS A 103 5.11 -13.73 9.17
N THR A 104 3.91 -14.24 8.94
CA THR A 104 3.34 -14.33 7.60
C THR A 104 2.78 -12.98 7.20
N ILE A 105 3.11 -12.54 5.99
CA ILE A 105 2.79 -11.20 5.50
C ILE A 105 1.98 -11.24 4.20
N ALA A 106 1.15 -10.23 4.00
CA ALA A 106 0.51 -9.94 2.72
C ALA A 106 0.56 -8.44 2.44
N VAL A 107 0.67 -8.08 1.16
CA VAL A 107 0.68 -6.68 0.72
C VAL A 107 -0.42 -6.50 -0.31
N ILE A 108 -1.25 -5.48 -0.09
CA ILE A 108 -2.41 -5.13 -0.91
C ILE A 108 -2.15 -3.76 -1.55
N LYS A 109 -2.55 -3.59 -2.81
CA LYS A 109 -2.62 -2.29 -3.47
C LYS A 109 -3.97 -2.13 -4.17
N SER A 110 -4.41 -0.89 -4.37
CA SER A 110 -5.60 -0.64 -5.20
C SER A 110 -5.29 -0.93 -6.67
N ASP A 111 -6.23 -1.57 -7.36
CA ASP A 111 -6.16 -1.78 -8.80
C ASP A 111 -6.32 -0.49 -9.63
N LYS A 112 -6.86 0.57 -9.00
CA LYS A 112 -6.90 1.93 -9.56
C LYS A 112 -5.51 2.52 -9.74
N ASP A 113 -4.52 2.07 -8.96
CA ASP A 113 -3.14 2.49 -9.15
C ASP A 113 -2.43 1.67 -10.24
N THR A 114 -2.52 2.20 -11.46
CA THR A 114 -1.88 1.65 -12.66
C THR A 114 -0.52 2.28 -12.99
N ARG A 115 0.02 3.16 -12.14
CA ARG A 115 1.31 3.86 -12.39
C ARG A 115 2.51 2.90 -12.43
N TYR A 116 2.38 1.78 -11.72
CA TYR A 116 3.36 0.70 -11.68
C TYR A 116 2.67 -0.64 -11.97
N CYS A 117 3.47 -1.68 -12.23
CA CYS A 117 3.01 -3.04 -12.52
C CYS A 117 1.85 -3.48 -11.60
N ILE A 118 0.84 -4.14 -12.17
CA ILE A 118 -0.37 -4.56 -11.46
C ILE A 118 -0.03 -5.62 -10.38
N GLU A 119 0.94 -6.51 -10.66
CA GLU A 119 1.24 -7.65 -9.80
C GLU A 119 2.36 -7.41 -8.78
N SER A 120 2.96 -6.21 -8.76
CA SER A 120 4.03 -5.91 -7.81
C SER A 120 4.03 -4.46 -7.38
N ILE A 121 4.32 -4.26 -6.10
CA ILE A 121 4.72 -2.95 -5.60
C ILE A 121 6.20 -2.76 -5.95
N VAL A 122 6.50 -1.65 -6.61
CA VAL A 122 7.86 -1.25 -6.93
C VAL A 122 8.25 -0.18 -5.91
N SER A 123 9.23 -0.48 -5.06
CA SER A 123 9.83 0.57 -4.24
C SER A 123 10.58 1.56 -5.13
N HIS A 124 10.83 2.77 -4.62
CA HIS A 124 11.69 3.74 -5.32
C HIS A 124 13.08 3.16 -5.68
N ASP A 125 13.54 2.16 -4.92
CA ASP A 125 14.85 1.52 -5.09
C ASP A 125 14.82 0.35 -6.11
N GLY A 126 13.67 0.09 -6.75
CA GLY A 126 13.54 -0.85 -7.87
C GLY A 126 13.23 -2.31 -7.49
N GLU A 127 13.07 -2.61 -6.21
CA GLU A 127 12.68 -3.95 -5.75
C GLU A 127 11.18 -4.18 -6.01
N LYS A 128 10.87 -5.35 -6.59
CA LYS A 128 9.50 -5.80 -6.85
C LYS A 128 9.04 -6.72 -5.73
N PHE A 129 7.99 -6.33 -5.02
CA PHE A 129 7.37 -7.13 -3.99
C PHE A 129 6.00 -7.65 -4.47
N PRO A 130 5.71 -8.97 -4.39
CA PRO A 130 4.40 -9.51 -4.79
C PRO A 130 3.27 -8.87 -4.00
N CYS A 131 2.18 -8.48 -4.67
CA CYS A 131 1.03 -7.86 -4.01
C CYS A 131 -0.31 -8.29 -4.60
N TRP A 132 -1.35 -8.12 -3.80
CA TRP A 132 -2.75 -8.33 -4.18
C TRP A 132 -3.32 -7.01 -4.71
N ALA A 133 -3.51 -6.90 -6.02
CA ALA A 133 -4.22 -5.77 -6.61
C ALA A 133 -5.73 -6.01 -6.51
N LEU A 134 -6.42 -5.15 -5.75
CA LEU A 134 -7.85 -5.30 -5.43
C LEU A 134 -8.62 -4.01 -5.71
N PRO A 135 -9.90 -4.10 -6.12
CA PRO A 135 -10.79 -2.93 -6.16
C PRO A 135 -11.22 -2.50 -4.75
N ASP A 136 -11.46 -3.47 -3.87
CA ASP A 136 -11.99 -3.28 -2.52
C ASP A 136 -11.30 -4.26 -1.54
N LEU A 137 -11.13 -3.87 -0.28
CA LEU A 137 -10.46 -4.70 0.73
C LEU A 137 -11.33 -5.86 1.21
N SER A 138 -12.66 -5.70 1.16
CA SER A 138 -13.64 -6.73 1.51
C SER A 138 -13.48 -8.04 0.72
N CYS A 139 -12.92 -7.99 -0.49
CA CYS A 139 -12.65 -9.21 -1.28
C CYS A 139 -11.31 -9.88 -0.96
N PHE A 140 -10.47 -9.28 -0.11
CA PHE A 140 -9.12 -9.79 0.18
C PHE A 140 -9.16 -11.18 0.79
N LYS A 141 -9.98 -11.40 1.82
CA LYS A 141 -10.06 -12.69 2.55
C LYS A 141 -10.35 -13.86 1.63
N SER A 142 -11.34 -13.70 0.74
CA SER A 142 -11.74 -14.75 -0.19
C SER A 142 -10.68 -15.01 -1.26
N ARG A 143 -10.02 -13.96 -1.79
CA ARG A 143 -8.94 -14.10 -2.78
C ARG A 143 -7.66 -14.68 -2.19
N PHE A 144 -7.31 -14.32 -0.96
CA PHE A 144 -6.17 -14.89 -0.24
C PHE A 144 -6.40 -16.36 0.13
N GLY A 145 -7.66 -16.73 0.37
CA GLY A 145 -8.07 -18.01 0.90
C GLY A 145 -8.42 -17.87 2.38
N ILE A 146 -9.67 -18.16 2.73
CA ILE A 146 -10.24 -17.90 4.06
C ILE A 146 -9.40 -18.55 5.16
N ASP A 147 -9.08 -19.83 5.02
CA ASP A 147 -8.29 -20.57 6.01
C ASP A 147 -6.88 -19.99 6.19
N ALA A 148 -6.20 -19.67 5.08
CA ALA A 148 -4.88 -19.05 5.14
C ALA A 148 -4.93 -17.65 5.77
N TYR A 149 -5.97 -16.87 5.49
CA TYR A 149 -6.16 -15.55 6.06
C TYR A 149 -6.41 -15.62 7.57
N GLU A 150 -7.32 -16.49 8.01
CA GLU A 150 -7.73 -16.59 9.41
C GLU A 150 -6.61 -17.18 10.27
N ASN A 151 -5.96 -18.26 9.80
CA ASN A 151 -5.10 -19.08 10.65
C ASN A 151 -3.59 -18.89 10.41
N GLN A 152 -3.18 -18.25 9.31
CA GLN A 152 -1.77 -18.17 8.94
C GLN A 152 -1.28 -16.73 8.76
N LEU A 153 -2.14 -15.78 8.39
CA LEU A 153 -1.74 -14.41 8.09
C LEU A 153 -1.69 -13.53 9.35
N ASP A 154 -0.50 -13.01 9.64
CA ASP A 154 -0.23 -12.14 10.79
C ASP A 154 -0.28 -10.64 10.44
N VAL A 155 0.32 -10.25 9.30
CA VAL A 155 0.56 -8.84 8.96
C VAL A 155 0.04 -8.49 7.57
N ILE A 156 -0.69 -7.38 7.48
CA ILE A 156 -1.30 -6.88 6.24
C ILE A 156 -0.78 -5.48 5.95
N GLY A 157 -0.10 -5.33 4.81
CA GLY A 157 0.24 -4.05 4.22
C GLY A 157 -0.82 -3.56 3.26
N ILE A 158 -1.18 -2.28 3.33
CA ILE A 158 -2.10 -1.65 2.39
C ILE A 158 -1.39 -0.42 1.82
N ASP A 159 -1.03 -0.47 0.54
CA ASP A 159 -0.48 0.69 -0.17
C ASP A 159 -1.56 1.43 -0.96
N GLU A 160 -1.31 2.72 -1.20
CA GLU A 160 -2.23 3.65 -1.87
C GLU A 160 -3.65 3.61 -1.26
N ALA A 161 -3.68 3.55 0.06
CA ALA A 161 -4.88 3.26 0.84
C ALA A 161 -6.02 4.28 0.65
N GLN A 162 -5.71 5.50 0.17
CA GLN A 162 -6.72 6.53 -0.14
C GLN A 162 -7.75 6.10 -1.20
N PHE A 163 -7.47 5.05 -1.98
CA PHE A 163 -8.39 4.54 -2.99
C PHE A 163 -9.42 3.52 -2.48
N PHE A 164 -9.25 3.02 -1.24
CA PHE A 164 -10.15 2.03 -0.65
C PHE A 164 -11.24 2.70 0.19
N GLY A 165 -12.50 2.57 -0.24
CA GLY A 165 -13.66 3.11 0.49
C GLY A 165 -13.95 2.37 1.79
N ASP A 166 -13.57 1.09 1.87
CA ASP A 166 -13.80 0.18 3.00
C ASP A 166 -12.61 0.05 3.96
N LEU A 167 -11.60 0.93 3.84
CA LEU A 167 -10.37 0.90 4.64
C LEU A 167 -10.60 0.89 6.15
N TYR A 168 -11.44 1.79 6.66
CA TYR A 168 -11.68 1.92 8.10
C TYR A 168 -12.24 0.62 8.70
N GLU A 169 -13.30 0.10 8.09
CA GLU A 169 -13.96 -1.13 8.53
C GLU A 169 -13.04 -2.35 8.43
N PHE A 170 -12.24 -2.42 7.35
CA PHE A 170 -11.24 -3.48 7.19
C PHE A 170 -10.16 -3.43 8.29
N CYS A 171 -9.58 -2.24 8.56
CA CYS A 171 -8.53 -2.10 9.56
C CYS A 171 -9.05 -2.44 10.96
N ARG A 172 -10.23 -1.92 11.32
CA ARG A 172 -10.87 -2.19 12.61
C ARG A 172 -11.13 -3.69 12.80
N GLU A 173 -11.70 -4.37 11.80
CA GLU A 173 -11.99 -5.80 11.91
C GLU A 173 -10.72 -6.64 12.04
N ALA A 174 -9.72 -6.38 11.19
CA ALA A 174 -8.48 -7.12 11.16
C ALA A 174 -7.68 -6.98 12.47
N ALA A 175 -7.60 -5.77 13.04
CA ALA A 175 -6.87 -5.54 14.28
C ALA A 175 -7.68 -5.96 15.52
N ASP A 176 -8.90 -5.43 15.68
CA ASP A 176 -9.64 -5.56 16.94
C ASP A 176 -10.17 -6.98 17.16
N LYS A 177 -10.57 -7.68 16.09
CA LYS A 177 -11.21 -8.99 16.19
C LYS A 177 -10.34 -10.16 15.76
N GLU A 178 -9.40 -9.93 14.84
CA GLU A 178 -8.64 -11.01 14.21
C GLU A 178 -7.17 -11.02 14.61
N GLY A 179 -6.74 -10.09 15.47
CA GLY A 179 -5.40 -10.05 16.03
C GLY A 179 -4.30 -9.75 15.00
N LYS A 180 -4.63 -9.13 13.87
CA LYS A 180 -3.69 -8.87 12.77
C LYS A 180 -3.03 -7.50 12.91
N THR A 181 -1.75 -7.42 12.56
CA THR A 181 -1.08 -6.13 12.41
C THR A 181 -1.38 -5.55 11.03
N VAL A 182 -1.90 -4.33 10.96
CA VAL A 182 -2.23 -3.65 9.72
C VAL A 182 -1.34 -2.42 9.55
N ILE A 183 -0.58 -2.37 8.45
CA ILE A 183 0.27 -1.24 8.11
C ILE A 183 -0.31 -0.55 6.88
N VAL A 184 -0.82 0.66 7.07
CA VAL A 184 -1.51 1.46 6.05
C VAL A 184 -0.57 2.54 5.52
N ALA A 185 -0.42 2.62 4.20
CA ALA A 185 0.30 3.71 3.54
C ALA A 185 -0.63 4.42 2.54
N GLY A 186 -0.73 5.74 2.66
CA GLY A 186 -1.62 6.52 1.81
C GLY A 186 -1.38 8.02 1.85
N LEU A 187 -2.03 8.74 0.93
CA LEU A 187 -2.04 10.19 0.94
C LEU A 187 -2.94 10.70 2.07
N ASP A 188 -2.48 11.66 2.86
CA ASP A 188 -3.32 12.35 3.85
C ASP A 188 -4.21 13.43 3.22
N GLY A 189 -3.85 13.92 2.03
CA GLY A 189 -4.68 14.84 1.30
C GLY A 189 -4.46 14.82 -0.22
N ASP A 190 -5.46 15.29 -0.93
CA ASP A 190 -5.46 15.47 -2.39
C ASP A 190 -4.57 16.66 -2.80
N TYR A 191 -4.51 16.91 -4.12
CA TYR A 191 -3.76 18.04 -4.68
C TYR A 191 -4.30 19.43 -4.26
N LEU A 192 -5.47 19.47 -3.60
CA LEU A 192 -6.14 20.64 -3.05
C LEU A 192 -5.98 20.75 -1.52
N ARG A 193 -5.20 19.85 -0.89
CA ARG A 193 -5.05 19.66 0.57
C ARG A 193 -6.34 19.31 1.29
N ARG A 194 -7.33 18.77 0.59
CA ARG A 194 -8.55 18.21 1.20
C ARG A 194 -8.30 16.74 1.54
N ARG A 195 -9.11 16.17 2.44
CA ARG A 195 -9.03 14.74 2.77
C ARG A 195 -9.05 13.90 1.49
N PHE A 196 -8.21 12.87 1.40
CA PHE A 196 -8.23 11.90 0.30
C PHE A 196 -8.67 10.55 0.84
N GLY A 197 -9.85 10.10 0.41
CA GLY A 197 -10.41 8.83 0.83
C GLY A 197 -10.64 8.78 2.33
N SER A 198 -10.44 7.59 2.89
CA SER A 198 -10.71 7.24 4.29
C SER A 198 -9.44 7.06 5.13
N VAL A 199 -8.25 7.39 4.60
CA VAL A 199 -6.96 7.21 5.31
C VAL A 199 -6.93 7.97 6.64
N LEU A 200 -7.49 9.18 6.67
CA LEU A 200 -7.56 9.98 7.89
C LEU A 200 -8.57 9.43 8.91
N ASP A 201 -9.56 8.66 8.46
CA ASP A 201 -10.57 8.07 9.34
C ASP A 201 -9.99 6.91 10.16
N VAL A 202 -8.86 6.33 9.73
CA VAL A 202 -8.12 5.27 10.46
C VAL A 202 -7.29 5.83 11.62
N ILE A 203 -6.91 7.12 11.59
CA ILE A 203 -6.04 7.73 12.61
C ILE A 203 -6.55 7.55 14.06
N PRO A 204 -7.84 7.72 14.37
CA PRO A 204 -8.35 7.56 15.74
C PRO A 204 -8.19 6.15 16.33
N ILE A 205 -8.05 5.12 15.48
CA ILE A 205 -7.88 3.73 15.89
C ILE A 205 -6.44 3.22 15.66
N ALA A 206 -5.51 4.11 15.28
CA ALA A 206 -4.13 3.73 14.97
C ALA A 206 -3.23 3.80 16.21
N ASP A 207 -2.46 2.73 16.44
CA ASP A 207 -1.40 2.68 17.45
C ASP A 207 -0.24 3.61 17.11
N THR A 208 0.06 3.79 15.82
CA THR A 208 1.06 4.76 15.38
C THR A 208 0.64 5.51 14.13
N VAL A 209 0.98 6.80 14.07
CA VAL A 209 0.80 7.63 12.87
C VAL A 209 2.11 8.33 12.53
N THR A 210 2.63 8.05 11.33
CA THR A 210 3.89 8.62 10.83
C THR A 210 3.61 9.49 9.62
N LYS A 211 3.82 10.81 9.74
CA LYS A 211 3.72 11.74 8.59
C LYS A 211 5.09 12.02 7.98
N LEU A 212 5.34 11.38 6.84
CA LEU A 212 6.53 11.58 6.02
C LEU A 212 6.51 12.94 5.31
N SER A 213 7.70 13.38 4.93
CA SER A 213 7.90 14.56 4.10
C SER A 213 8.90 14.26 3.01
N SER A 214 8.73 14.91 1.86
CA SER A 214 9.65 14.83 0.73
C SER A 214 10.50 16.11 0.65
N ARG A 215 11.23 16.29 -0.46
CA ARG A 215 11.93 17.55 -0.79
C ARG A 215 11.12 18.35 -1.80
N CYS A 216 11.00 19.65 -1.56
CA CYS A 216 10.30 20.56 -2.45
C CYS A 216 11.06 20.66 -3.76
N GLU A 217 10.38 20.39 -4.88
CA GLU A 217 10.99 20.43 -6.21
C GLU A 217 11.48 21.84 -6.59
N VAL A 218 10.86 22.88 -6.02
CA VAL A 218 11.20 24.29 -6.31
C VAL A 218 12.39 24.81 -5.49
N CYS A 219 12.51 24.43 -4.21
CA CYS A 219 13.53 25.03 -3.33
C CYS A 219 14.32 24.05 -2.46
N GLY A 220 14.12 22.75 -2.62
CA GLY A 220 14.83 21.70 -1.88
C GLY A 220 14.46 21.56 -0.39
N LYS A 221 13.73 22.51 0.19
CA LYS A 221 13.25 22.46 1.59
C LYS A 221 12.23 21.33 1.79
N ARG A 222 11.92 21.01 3.04
CA ARG A 222 10.89 20.02 3.39
C ARG A 222 9.55 20.29 2.69
N ALA A 223 9.04 19.31 1.96
CA ALA A 223 7.75 19.33 1.28
C ALA A 223 6.73 18.49 2.04
N LEU A 224 5.53 19.06 2.18
CA LEU A 224 4.41 18.46 2.91
C LEU A 224 3.16 18.33 2.05
N PHE A 225 3.20 18.81 0.81
CA PHE A 225 2.04 18.88 -0.07
C PHE A 225 2.40 18.38 -1.45
N THR A 226 1.42 17.77 -2.09
CA THR A 226 1.44 17.46 -3.52
C THR A 226 0.78 18.61 -4.26
N LEU A 227 1.44 19.18 -5.27
CA LEU A 227 0.85 20.13 -6.20
C LEU A 227 0.66 19.46 -7.55
N ARG A 228 -0.51 19.62 -8.16
CA ARG A 228 -0.77 19.21 -9.55
C ARG A 228 -0.21 20.28 -10.50
N LYS A 229 0.57 19.85 -11.50
CA LYS A 229 1.19 20.69 -12.55
C LYS A 229 0.19 21.00 -13.68
N THR A 230 -0.75 20.11 -13.91
CA THR A 230 -1.67 20.12 -15.05
C THR A 230 -3.03 20.77 -14.71
N GLU A 231 -3.87 20.99 -15.73
CA GLU A 231 -5.12 21.73 -15.61
C GLU A 231 -6.36 20.87 -15.31
N GLU A 232 -6.24 19.53 -15.34
CA GLU A 232 -7.37 18.65 -15.08
C GLU A 232 -7.92 18.90 -13.68
N ARG A 233 -9.26 18.88 -13.57
CA ARG A 233 -9.97 19.23 -12.33
C ARG A 233 -10.40 18.03 -11.50
N GLU A 234 -10.41 16.84 -12.11
CA GLU A 234 -10.80 15.59 -11.46
C GLU A 234 -9.94 15.33 -10.22
N THR A 235 -10.54 14.88 -9.11
CA THR A 235 -9.77 14.63 -7.87
C THR A 235 -8.75 13.52 -8.07
N GLU A 236 -9.15 12.44 -8.77
CA GLU A 236 -8.35 11.27 -9.04
C GLU A 236 -7.83 11.32 -10.48
N VAL A 237 -6.62 11.87 -10.67
CA VAL A 237 -5.88 11.74 -11.93
C VAL A 237 -4.67 10.87 -11.64
N ILE A 238 -4.62 9.69 -12.24
CA ILE A 238 -3.51 8.74 -12.06
C ILE A 238 -2.29 9.28 -12.82
N GLY A 239 -1.22 9.56 -12.09
CA GLY A 239 0.01 10.10 -12.67
C GLY A 239 1.16 10.17 -11.66
N GLY A 240 2.37 10.23 -12.17
CA GLY A 240 3.63 10.38 -11.44
C GLY A 240 4.16 11.82 -11.47
N ALA A 241 5.46 11.96 -11.70
CA ALA A 241 6.19 13.25 -11.67
C ALA A 241 5.83 14.19 -12.83
N GLU A 242 5.22 13.66 -13.88
CA GLU A 242 4.70 14.38 -15.03
C GLU A 242 3.43 15.18 -14.68
N VAL A 243 2.60 14.66 -13.77
CA VAL A 243 1.35 15.33 -13.33
C VAL A 243 1.53 16.07 -12.01
N TYR A 244 2.38 15.56 -11.11
CA TYR A 244 2.47 16.05 -9.74
C TYR A 244 3.90 16.41 -9.31
N MET A 245 4.03 17.34 -8.38
CA MET A 245 5.30 17.61 -7.69
C MET A 245 5.11 17.81 -6.18
N PRO A 246 6.12 17.42 -5.38
CA PRO A 246 6.16 17.73 -3.96
C PRO A 246 6.58 19.19 -3.74
N VAL A 247 5.83 19.92 -2.90
CA VAL A 247 6.13 21.32 -2.59
C VAL A 247 6.04 21.65 -1.10
N CYS A 248 6.80 22.66 -0.69
CA CYS A 248 6.68 23.27 0.63
C CYS A 248 5.43 24.15 0.70
N ARG A 249 5.06 24.60 1.91
CA ARG A 249 3.87 25.43 2.12
C ARG A 249 3.87 26.70 1.27
N ASN A 250 5.01 27.40 1.21
CA ASN A 250 5.15 28.63 0.44
C ASN A 250 4.88 28.39 -1.04
N HIS A 251 5.56 27.41 -1.65
CA HIS A 251 5.39 27.13 -3.07
C HIS A 251 4.05 26.51 -3.42
N TYR A 252 3.38 25.81 -2.49
CA TYR A 252 2.00 25.45 -2.73
C TYR A 252 1.12 26.71 -2.82
N VAL A 253 1.19 27.61 -1.82
CA VAL A 253 0.31 28.80 -1.77
C VAL A 253 0.57 29.71 -2.96
N SER A 254 1.84 30.00 -3.26
CA SER A 254 2.21 30.82 -4.42
C SER A 254 1.88 30.13 -5.74
N GLY A 255 2.13 28.82 -5.85
CA GLY A 255 1.87 28.04 -7.07
C GLY A 255 0.39 27.96 -7.41
N GLN A 256 -0.49 27.81 -6.42
CA GLN A 256 -1.94 27.86 -6.63
C GLN A 256 -2.38 29.24 -7.14
N GLY A 257 -1.84 30.33 -6.57
CA GLY A 257 -2.15 31.68 -7.05
C GLY A 257 -1.75 31.91 -8.52
N VAL A 258 -0.62 31.36 -8.95
CA VAL A 258 -0.17 31.42 -10.35
C VAL A 258 -1.09 30.60 -11.26
N LEU A 259 -1.43 29.36 -10.87
CA LEU A 259 -2.34 28.51 -11.65
C LEU A 259 -3.75 29.11 -11.75
N GLU A 260 -4.28 29.67 -10.66
CA GLU A 260 -5.58 30.34 -10.65
C GLU A 260 -5.59 31.61 -11.52
N THR A 261 -4.52 32.40 -11.47
CA THR A 261 -4.38 33.58 -12.34
C THR A 261 -4.30 33.20 -13.81
N ALA A 262 -3.47 32.20 -14.15
CA ALA A 262 -3.36 31.69 -15.52
C ALA A 262 -4.73 31.20 -16.04
N ARG A 263 -5.48 30.49 -15.21
CA ARG A 263 -6.85 30.03 -15.53
C ARG A 263 -7.81 31.20 -15.78
N ASN A 264 -7.83 32.19 -14.90
CA ASN A 264 -8.70 33.37 -15.07
C ASN A 264 -8.41 34.13 -16.36
N VAL A 265 -7.14 34.23 -16.76
CA VAL A 265 -6.75 34.82 -18.04
C VAL A 265 -7.28 33.99 -19.21
N LEU A 266 -7.05 32.68 -19.21
CA LEU A 266 -7.51 31.78 -20.27
C LEU A 266 -9.04 31.75 -20.41
N ASP A 267 -9.77 31.74 -19.29
CA ASP A 267 -11.23 31.76 -19.28
C ASP A 267 -11.78 33.12 -19.73
N SER A 268 -11.08 34.22 -19.44
CA SER A 268 -11.43 35.56 -19.95
C SER A 268 -11.22 35.70 -21.46
N SER A 269 -10.21 35.02 -22.02
CA SER A 269 -9.93 34.98 -23.46
C SER A 269 -10.89 34.08 -24.25
N ARG A 270 -11.70 33.26 -23.58
CA ARG A 270 -12.68 32.36 -24.21
C ARG A 270 -14.11 32.93 -24.28
N LYS A 271 -14.36 34.15 -23.78
CA LYS A 271 -15.67 34.81 -23.97
C LYS A 271 -15.82 35.24 -25.43
N PRO A 272 -16.83 34.77 -26.17
CA PRO A 272 -17.05 35.21 -27.55
C PRO A 272 -17.44 36.69 -27.53
N HIS A 273 -16.77 37.50 -28.35
CA HIS A 273 -17.26 38.82 -28.71
C HIS A 273 -18.62 38.65 -29.38
N ASN A 274 -19.70 38.98 -28.65
CA ASN A 274 -21.00 39.20 -29.26
C ASN A 274 -20.87 40.42 -30.17
N VAL A 275 -20.68 40.17 -31.47
CA VAL A 275 -20.82 41.20 -32.49
C VAL A 275 -22.32 41.47 -32.59
N ALA A 276 -22.76 42.56 -31.96
CA ALA A 276 -24.09 43.10 -32.17
C ALA A 276 -24.20 43.57 -33.63
N SER A 277 -24.92 42.82 -34.46
CA SER A 277 -25.35 43.26 -35.78
C SER A 277 -26.52 44.24 -35.64
N LEU A 278 -26.28 45.49 -36.03
CA LEU A 278 -27.27 46.50 -36.40
C LEU A 278 -27.96 46.13 -37.71
#